data_AF-A0AAW2GLG9-F1
#
_entry.id   AF-A0AAW2GLG9-F1
#
_cell.length_a   1.000
_cell.length_b   1.000
_cell.length_c   1.000
_cell.angle_alpha   90.00
_cell.angle_beta   90.00
_cell.angle_gamma   90.00
#
_symmetry.space_group_name_H-M   'P 1'
#
loop_
_entity.id
_entity.type
_entity.pdbx_description
1 polymer ?
#
loop_
_entity_poly.entity_id
_entity_poly.type
_entity_poly.pdbx_seq_one_letter_code
_entity_poly.pdbx_strand_id
1 'polypeptide(L)'
;MPPTENVESTLIWYRGTDSENFKHWVDSLQTFLKDYITPGSVLGLGANINKCDYNQPPPPGKVCDVDVKNWHPCTKENRYNYHKSAPCIFLKLNKIYGWRPEFYNDTENLPRKMPLDLKEHIASLKGNSSLQLNTIWVSCEGENPADQENIGPINYLPRRGFPGYFYPYENSEGYLSPLVAVHFVRPRTGILINVECKAWAKNIKHSRTDKIGAVHFELMID
;
A
#
# COMPACT_ATOMS: atom_id res chain seq x y z
N MET A 1 -6.79 -6.61 9.89
CA MET A 1 -5.81 -7.04 10.92
C MET A 1 -6.05 -8.51 11.21
N PRO A 2 -5.04 -9.27 11.64
CA PRO A 2 -5.24 -10.65 12.07
C PRO A 2 -6.34 -10.72 13.15
N PRO A 3 -7.08 -11.84 13.26
CA PRO A 3 -8.04 -12.05 14.34
C PRO A 3 -7.40 -11.80 15.71
N THR A 4 -8.17 -11.24 16.64
CA THR A 4 -7.69 -10.89 17.99
C THR A 4 -7.25 -12.11 18.82
N GLU A 5 -7.64 -13.31 18.40
CA GLU A 5 -7.19 -14.57 19.00
C GLU A 5 -5.74 -14.90 18.63
N ASN A 6 -5.21 -14.33 17.53
CA ASN A 6 -3.88 -14.59 16.98
C ASN A 6 -3.15 -13.27 16.64
N VAL A 7 -3.10 -12.32 17.60
CA VAL A 7 -2.51 -10.98 17.40
C VAL A 7 -1.04 -11.02 16.97
N GLU A 8 -0.31 -12.07 17.35
CA GLU A 8 1.11 -12.25 16.99
C GLU A 8 1.31 -12.85 15.58
N SER A 9 0.26 -13.43 14.99
CA SER A 9 0.35 -14.05 13.67
C SER A 9 0.25 -12.99 12.58
N THR A 10 1.15 -13.05 11.60
CA THR A 10 1.07 -12.27 10.37
C THR A 10 0.36 -13.03 9.24
N LEU A 11 -0.29 -14.14 9.56
CA LEU A 11 -0.95 -15.01 8.60
C LEU A 11 -2.29 -14.44 8.13
N ILE A 12 -2.41 -14.29 6.81
CA ILE A 12 -3.65 -14.09 6.08
C ILE A 12 -4.01 -15.42 5.45
N TRP A 13 -4.80 -16.21 6.19
CA TRP A 13 -5.36 -17.46 5.69
C TRP A 13 -6.83 -17.27 5.36
N TYR A 14 -7.24 -17.77 4.18
CA TYR A 14 -8.64 -17.91 3.87
C TYR A 14 -8.92 -18.94 2.76
N ARG A 15 -10.17 -19.39 2.67
CA ARG A 15 -10.70 -20.22 1.58
C ARG A 15 -11.44 -19.35 0.57
N GLY A 16 -11.01 -19.35 -0.69
CA GLY A 16 -11.60 -18.49 -1.72
C GLY A 16 -13.06 -18.81 -2.03
N THR A 17 -13.44 -20.08 -1.86
CA THR A 17 -14.79 -20.59 -2.14
C THR A 17 -15.77 -20.45 -0.97
N ASP A 18 -15.29 -20.13 0.22
CA ASP A 18 -16.10 -20.06 1.45
C ASP A 18 -16.27 -18.60 1.89
N SER A 19 -17.49 -18.07 1.70
CA SER A 19 -17.79 -16.68 2.00
C SER A 19 -17.72 -16.32 3.47
N GLU A 20 -18.02 -17.26 4.36
CA GLU A 20 -17.94 -17.01 5.81
C GLU A 20 -16.49 -16.95 6.26
N ASN A 21 -15.62 -17.73 5.62
CA ASN A 21 -14.21 -17.78 5.96
C ASN A 21 -13.47 -16.47 5.62
N PHE A 22 -13.63 -15.93 4.41
CA PHE A 22 -12.98 -14.65 4.06
C PHE A 22 -13.73 -13.42 4.59
N LYS A 23 -14.93 -13.58 5.17
CA LYS A 23 -15.76 -12.49 5.69
C LYS A 23 -15.01 -11.62 6.70
N HIS A 24 -14.25 -12.25 7.60
CA HIS A 24 -13.42 -11.54 8.59
C HIS A 24 -12.48 -10.51 7.95
N TRP A 25 -11.80 -10.90 6.86
CA TRP A 25 -10.86 -10.03 6.14
C TRP A 25 -11.59 -8.89 5.43
N VAL A 26 -12.71 -9.19 4.78
CA VAL A 26 -13.55 -8.19 4.11
C VAL A 26 -14.11 -7.17 5.10
N ASP A 27 -14.64 -7.63 6.24
CA ASP A 27 -15.21 -6.76 7.27
C ASP A 27 -14.13 -5.92 7.97
N SER A 28 -12.95 -6.50 8.20
CA SER A 28 -11.78 -5.79 8.70
C SER A 28 -11.34 -4.67 7.76
N LEU A 29 -11.28 -4.95 6.45
CA LEU A 29 -10.94 -3.95 5.44
C LEU A 29 -12.02 -2.88 5.33
N GLN A 30 -13.30 -3.24 5.39
CA GLN A 30 -14.39 -2.28 5.37
C GLN A 30 -14.36 -1.35 6.58
N THR A 31 -14.05 -1.87 7.76
CA THR A 31 -13.88 -1.06 8.97
C THR A 31 -12.71 -0.10 8.83
N PHE A 32 -11.56 -0.59 8.34
CA PHE A 32 -10.37 0.24 8.13
C PHE A 32 -10.57 1.33 7.06
N LEU A 33 -11.28 1.02 5.98
CA LEU A 33 -11.51 1.94 4.86
C LEU A 33 -12.71 2.87 5.06
N LYS A 34 -13.47 2.72 6.16
CA LYS A 34 -14.65 3.53 6.46
C LYS A 34 -14.35 5.03 6.37
N ASP A 35 -13.23 5.46 6.93
CA ASP A 35 -12.81 6.86 6.98
C ASP A 35 -12.42 7.43 5.61
N TYR A 36 -12.08 6.56 4.65
CA TYR A 36 -11.70 6.94 3.29
C TYR A 36 -12.90 6.98 2.35
N ILE A 37 -13.89 6.12 2.59
CA ILE A 37 -15.03 5.92 1.67
C ILE A 37 -16.23 6.77 2.08
N THR A 38 -16.42 7.03 3.38
CA THR A 38 -17.60 7.73 3.90
C THR A 38 -17.31 9.22 4.01
N PRO A 39 -17.95 10.09 3.21
CA PRO A 39 -17.80 11.54 3.35
C PRO A 39 -18.19 11.99 4.77
N GLY A 40 -17.38 12.85 5.40
CA GLY A 40 -17.67 13.39 6.73
C GLY A 40 -17.45 12.42 7.91
N SER A 41 -16.83 11.26 7.69
CA SER A 41 -16.48 10.29 8.73
C SER A 41 -15.40 10.76 9.70
N VAL A 42 -14.56 11.71 9.28
CA VAL A 42 -13.56 12.36 10.13
C VAL A 42 -13.90 13.86 10.21
N LEU A 43 -13.76 14.43 11.40
CA LEU A 43 -13.91 15.86 11.63
C LEU A 43 -12.94 16.64 10.70
N GLY A 44 -13.44 17.71 10.09
CA GLY A 44 -12.67 18.55 9.15
C GLY A 44 -12.50 17.99 7.73
N LEU A 45 -12.85 16.72 7.48
CA LEU A 45 -12.65 16.02 6.19
C LEU A 45 -13.55 16.55 5.06
N GLY A 46 -14.46 17.50 5.32
CA GLY A 46 -15.21 18.23 4.28
C GLY A 46 -14.77 19.68 4.10
N ALA A 47 -14.25 20.32 5.16
CA ALA A 47 -13.92 21.74 5.16
C ALA A 47 -12.46 22.00 4.77
N ASN A 48 -11.56 21.06 5.05
CA ASN A 48 -10.11 21.26 4.94
C ASN A 48 -9.43 20.39 3.87
N ILE A 49 -10.19 19.73 2.99
CA ILE A 49 -9.64 18.94 1.88
C ILE A 49 -9.27 19.82 0.67
N ASN A 50 -8.20 19.45 -0.03
CA ASN A 50 -7.81 19.96 -1.33
C ASN A 50 -7.44 18.80 -2.29
N LYS A 51 -7.71 18.96 -3.59
CA LYS A 51 -7.20 18.02 -4.60
C LYS A 51 -5.75 18.33 -4.89
N CYS A 52 -4.86 17.47 -4.43
CA CYS A 52 -3.43 17.62 -4.63
C CYS A 52 -2.93 16.81 -5.82
N ASP A 53 -1.87 17.31 -6.44
CA ASP A 53 -1.04 16.57 -7.37
C ASP A 53 0.44 16.93 -7.16
N TYR A 54 1.34 16.42 -8.02
CA TYR A 54 2.78 16.66 -7.89
C TYR A 54 3.21 18.11 -8.18
N ASN A 55 2.38 18.91 -8.85
CA ASN A 55 2.59 20.33 -9.10
C ASN A 55 1.88 21.21 -8.06
N GLN A 56 0.80 20.71 -7.48
CA GLN A 56 -0.10 21.43 -6.61
C GLN A 56 -0.18 20.74 -5.24
N PRO A 57 0.74 21.07 -4.31
CA PRO A 57 0.62 20.66 -2.91
C PRO A 57 -0.55 21.39 -2.23
N PRO A 58 -1.03 20.89 -1.06
CA PRO A 58 -2.13 21.52 -0.36
C PRO A 58 -1.69 22.90 0.18
N PRO A 59 -2.55 23.93 0.11
CA PRO A 59 -2.26 25.21 0.73
C PRO A 59 -2.22 25.09 2.27
N PRO A 60 -1.61 26.06 2.98
CA PRO A 60 -1.51 26.03 4.44
C PRO A 60 -2.87 25.81 5.11
N GLY A 61 -2.93 24.85 6.05
CA GLY A 61 -4.17 24.50 6.77
C GLY A 61 -5.14 23.59 6.00
N LYS A 62 -4.80 23.16 4.78
CA LYS A 62 -5.54 22.13 4.04
C LYS A 62 -4.75 20.82 3.96
N VAL A 63 -5.47 19.73 3.72
CA VAL A 63 -4.94 18.37 3.57
C VAL A 63 -5.34 17.80 2.22
N CYS A 64 -4.55 16.87 1.69
CA CYS A 64 -4.85 16.26 0.39
C CYS A 64 -5.98 15.25 0.48
N ASP A 65 -6.87 15.30 -0.51
CA ASP A 65 -7.88 14.29 -0.75
C ASP A 65 -7.23 12.95 -1.12
N VAL A 66 -7.73 11.85 -0.54
CA VAL A 66 -7.30 10.50 -0.92
C VAL A 66 -8.37 9.92 -1.83
N ASP A 67 -8.10 9.92 -3.14
CA ASP A 67 -9.04 9.40 -4.13
C ASP A 67 -9.15 7.87 -4.07
N VAL A 68 -10.33 7.38 -3.68
CA VAL A 68 -10.66 5.95 -3.59
C VAL A 68 -11.34 5.39 -4.86
N LYS A 69 -11.57 6.21 -5.89
CA LYS A 69 -12.36 5.80 -7.08
C LYS A 69 -11.65 4.76 -7.92
N ASN A 70 -10.32 4.80 -7.97
CA ASN A 70 -9.50 4.00 -8.87
C ASN A 70 -8.90 2.75 -8.21
N TRP A 71 -9.66 2.10 -7.33
CA TRP A 71 -9.22 0.88 -6.63
C TRP A 71 -9.75 -0.41 -7.22
N HIS A 72 -10.52 -0.40 -8.31
CA HIS A 72 -10.97 -1.64 -8.93
C HIS A 72 -9.77 -2.54 -9.35
N PRO A 73 -9.74 -3.84 -8.99
CA PRO A 73 -10.81 -4.67 -8.39
C PRO A 73 -10.87 -4.70 -6.84
N CYS A 74 -10.04 -3.96 -6.14
CA CYS A 74 -9.96 -3.85 -4.68
C CYS A 74 -11.04 -2.94 -4.06
N THR A 75 -12.31 -3.12 -4.43
CA THR A 75 -13.43 -2.35 -3.86
C THR A 75 -14.29 -3.19 -2.92
N LYS A 76 -15.10 -2.53 -2.10
CA LYS A 76 -16.04 -3.17 -1.19
C LYS A 76 -17.05 -4.05 -1.94
N GLU A 77 -17.57 -3.57 -3.06
CA GLU A 77 -18.56 -4.26 -3.89
C GLU A 77 -18.00 -5.58 -4.44
N ASN A 78 -16.70 -5.59 -4.75
CA ASN A 78 -15.99 -6.78 -5.22
C ASN A 78 -15.33 -7.57 -4.07
N ARG A 79 -15.69 -7.30 -2.81
CA ARG A 79 -15.17 -7.98 -1.62
C ARG A 79 -13.63 -8.00 -1.57
N TYR A 80 -13.00 -6.92 -2.02
CA TYR A 80 -11.55 -6.79 -2.16
C TYR A 80 -10.88 -7.97 -2.89
N ASN A 81 -11.65 -8.60 -3.80
CA ASN A 81 -11.27 -9.73 -4.63
C ASN A 81 -10.88 -11.03 -3.90
N TYR A 82 -11.20 -11.15 -2.59
CA TYR A 82 -10.96 -12.37 -1.81
C TYR A 82 -11.71 -13.58 -2.39
N HIS A 83 -12.95 -13.40 -2.82
CA HIS A 83 -13.79 -14.43 -3.42
C HIS A 83 -13.25 -15.04 -4.74
N LYS A 84 -12.20 -14.45 -5.34
CA LYS A 84 -11.54 -14.97 -6.54
C LYS A 84 -10.16 -15.56 -6.26
N SER A 85 -9.83 -15.81 -4.99
CA SER A 85 -8.49 -16.27 -4.58
C SER A 85 -7.37 -15.34 -5.05
N ALA A 86 -7.68 -14.05 -5.19
CA ALA A 86 -6.77 -13.03 -5.71
C ALA A 86 -6.89 -11.76 -4.85
N PRO A 87 -6.48 -11.83 -3.58
CA PRO A 87 -6.85 -10.85 -2.56
C PRO A 87 -6.15 -9.51 -2.76
N CYS A 88 -6.78 -8.46 -2.24
CA CYS A 88 -6.16 -7.15 -2.11
C CYS A 88 -5.71 -6.88 -0.68
N ILE A 89 -4.48 -6.41 -0.53
CA ILE A 89 -3.87 -6.04 0.75
C ILE A 89 -3.51 -4.56 0.70
N PHE A 90 -3.96 -3.78 1.69
CA PHE A 90 -3.72 -2.34 1.73
C PHE A 90 -2.49 -2.03 2.58
N LEU A 91 -1.54 -1.31 1.99
CA LEU A 91 -0.36 -0.78 2.66
C LEU A 91 -0.58 0.67 3.05
N LYS A 92 -0.10 1.01 4.25
CA LYS A 92 -0.13 2.35 4.84
C LYS A 92 1.20 2.60 5.54
N LEU A 93 1.75 3.79 5.38
CA LEU A 93 2.93 4.22 6.14
C LEU A 93 2.54 4.77 7.52
N ASN A 94 3.41 4.57 8.50
CA ASN A 94 3.25 5.16 9.83
C ASN A 94 3.29 6.69 9.75
N LYS A 95 2.43 7.34 10.55
CA LYS A 95 2.38 8.81 10.65
C LYS A 95 3.49 9.31 11.58
N ILE A 96 4.56 9.86 11.00
CA ILE A 96 5.66 10.49 11.76
C ILE A 96 5.56 11.99 11.56
N TYR A 97 5.35 12.74 12.65
CA TYR A 97 5.19 14.19 12.61
C TYR A 97 6.44 14.86 12.00
N GLY A 98 6.23 15.75 11.02
CA GLY A 98 7.29 16.52 10.38
C GLY A 98 8.24 15.71 9.48
N TRP A 99 8.07 14.38 9.36
CA TRP A 99 8.93 13.56 8.52
C TRP A 99 8.69 13.87 7.04
N ARG A 100 9.79 14.16 6.32
CA ARG A 100 9.77 14.44 4.89
C ARG A 100 10.53 13.35 4.14
N PRO A 101 9.92 12.70 3.13
CA PRO A 101 10.60 11.72 2.31
C PRO A 101 11.71 12.35 1.46
N GLU A 102 12.84 11.65 1.33
CA GLU A 102 13.89 11.98 0.38
C GLU A 102 13.79 11.08 -0.85
N PHE A 103 13.36 11.63 -1.98
CA PHE A 103 13.03 10.83 -3.16
C PHE A 103 14.27 10.44 -4.00
N TYR A 104 14.07 9.45 -4.88
CA TYR A 104 15.04 9.07 -5.90
C TYR A 104 14.87 9.95 -7.13
N ASN A 105 15.54 11.11 -7.13
CA ASN A 105 15.52 12.05 -8.25
C ASN A 105 16.32 11.56 -9.46
N ASP A 106 17.22 10.60 -9.25
CA ASP A 106 18.07 10.01 -10.27
C ASP A 106 17.83 8.50 -10.36
N THR A 107 17.64 8.05 -11.60
CA THR A 107 17.43 6.65 -11.98
C THR A 107 18.72 5.87 -12.15
N GLU A 108 19.86 6.56 -12.29
CA GLU A 108 21.17 5.92 -12.49
C GLU A 108 21.73 5.35 -11.17
N ASN A 109 21.43 6.01 -10.05
CA ASN A 109 21.94 5.65 -8.72
C ASN A 109 20.87 5.05 -7.80
N LEU A 110 20.07 4.10 -8.31
CA LEU A 110 19.08 3.38 -7.50
C LEU A 110 19.74 2.30 -6.62
N PRO A 111 19.23 2.03 -5.40
CA PRO A 111 19.82 1.06 -4.48
C PRO A 111 19.98 -0.33 -5.11
N ARG A 112 21.10 -1.01 -4.85
CA ARG A 112 21.33 -2.37 -5.36
C ARG A 112 20.21 -3.35 -4.96
N LYS A 113 19.74 -3.24 -3.71
CA LYS A 113 18.66 -4.07 -3.14
C LYS A 113 17.26 -3.77 -3.70
N MET A 114 17.07 -2.67 -4.42
CA MET A 114 15.79 -2.36 -5.05
C MET A 114 15.55 -3.32 -6.22
N PRO A 115 14.36 -3.97 -6.31
CA PRO A 115 14.04 -4.91 -7.37
C PRO A 115 14.19 -4.32 -8.77
N LEU A 116 14.60 -5.14 -9.73
CA LEU A 116 14.86 -4.70 -11.11
C LEU A 116 13.59 -4.17 -11.78
N ASP A 117 12.47 -4.84 -11.60
CA ASP A 117 11.16 -4.42 -12.14
C ASP A 117 10.74 -3.04 -11.62
N LEU A 118 11.06 -2.73 -10.36
CA LEU A 118 10.80 -1.41 -9.80
C LEU A 118 11.75 -0.36 -10.39
N LYS A 119 13.04 -0.68 -10.57
CA LYS A 119 14.00 0.24 -11.23
C LYS A 119 13.56 0.57 -12.65
N GLU A 120 13.15 -0.43 -13.41
CA GLU A 120 12.63 -0.26 -14.78
C GLU A 120 11.36 0.59 -14.79
N HIS A 121 10.44 0.36 -13.85
CA HIS A 121 9.24 1.18 -13.70
C HIS A 121 9.60 2.65 -13.44
N ILE A 122 10.48 2.94 -12.49
CA ILE A 122 10.92 4.31 -12.17
C ILE A 122 11.62 4.94 -13.40
N ALA A 123 12.46 4.19 -14.11
CA ALA A 123 13.13 4.66 -15.32
C ALA A 123 12.13 5.04 -16.43
N SER A 124 11.08 4.24 -16.62
CA SER A 124 10.03 4.54 -17.61
C SER A 124 9.26 5.82 -17.29
N LEU A 125 9.07 6.13 -16.00
CA LEU A 125 8.34 7.33 -15.57
C LEU A 125 9.17 8.62 -15.73
N LYS A 126 10.50 8.55 -15.59
CA LYS A 126 11.40 9.69 -15.81
C LYS A 126 11.21 10.32 -17.19
N GLY A 127 10.93 9.51 -18.21
CA GLY A 127 10.68 9.98 -19.58
C GLY A 127 9.35 10.73 -19.75
N ASN A 128 8.35 10.45 -18.91
CA ASN A 128 7.00 11.03 -19.04
C ASN A 128 6.78 12.24 -18.12
N SER A 129 7.23 12.16 -16.87
CA SER A 129 7.08 13.26 -15.90
C SER A 129 8.04 13.08 -14.73
N SER A 130 9.09 13.92 -14.68
CA SER A 130 10.09 13.91 -13.62
C SER A 130 9.51 14.14 -12.22
N LEU A 131 8.37 14.84 -12.12
CA LEU A 131 7.71 15.12 -10.85
C LEU A 131 7.13 13.88 -10.19
N GLN A 132 6.77 12.85 -10.96
CA GLN A 132 6.28 11.58 -10.40
C GLN A 132 7.38 10.82 -9.65
N LEU A 133 8.65 11.17 -9.88
CA LEU A 133 9.78 10.65 -9.09
C LEU A 133 9.69 11.06 -7.62
N ASN A 134 8.93 12.10 -7.29
CA ASN A 134 8.63 12.52 -5.91
C ASN A 134 7.62 11.58 -5.23
N THR A 135 7.91 10.27 -5.26
CA THR A 135 7.06 9.19 -4.75
C THR A 135 7.90 8.31 -3.83
N ILE A 136 7.33 7.92 -2.69
CA ILE A 136 7.87 6.82 -1.88
C ILE A 136 7.44 5.52 -2.57
N TRP A 137 8.37 4.85 -3.24
CA TRP A 137 8.06 3.66 -4.05
C TRP A 137 7.77 2.45 -3.17
N VAL A 138 7.03 1.48 -3.71
CA VAL A 138 6.71 0.23 -3.01
C VAL A 138 7.01 -0.96 -3.92
N SER A 139 7.62 -1.99 -3.35
CA SER A 139 7.74 -3.30 -3.98
C SER A 139 7.38 -4.39 -2.99
N CYS A 140 6.65 -5.39 -3.45
CA CYS A 140 6.35 -6.63 -2.72
C CYS A 140 6.93 -7.80 -3.50
N GLU A 141 7.59 -8.71 -2.80
CA GLU A 141 8.25 -9.89 -3.35
C GLU A 141 8.09 -11.08 -2.40
N GLY A 142 8.27 -12.30 -2.93
CA GLY A 142 8.39 -13.48 -2.09
C GLY A 142 9.72 -13.46 -1.32
N GLU A 143 9.69 -13.88 -0.06
CA GLU A 143 10.87 -13.81 0.81
C GLU A 143 12.01 -14.74 0.35
N ASN A 144 11.68 -15.97 -0.05
CA ASN A 144 12.63 -16.98 -0.53
C ASN A 144 12.36 -17.34 -2.00
N PRO A 145 13.28 -18.05 -2.70
CA PRO A 145 13.07 -18.45 -4.09
C PRO A 145 11.75 -19.20 -4.34
N ALA A 146 11.37 -20.09 -3.42
CA ALA A 146 10.09 -20.78 -3.50
C ALA A 146 8.90 -19.81 -3.38
N ASP A 147 8.95 -18.83 -2.48
CA ASP A 147 7.88 -17.82 -2.36
C ASP A 147 7.80 -16.96 -3.62
N GLN A 148 8.94 -16.59 -4.22
CA GLN A 148 9.00 -15.79 -5.46
C GLN A 148 8.36 -16.50 -6.65
N GLU A 149 8.52 -17.82 -6.76
CA GLU A 149 7.87 -18.60 -7.81
C GLU A 149 6.36 -18.73 -7.61
N ASN A 150 5.88 -18.66 -6.38
CA ASN A 150 4.49 -18.95 -6.04
C ASN A 150 3.62 -17.70 -5.77
N ILE A 151 4.21 -16.54 -5.50
CA ILE A 151 3.50 -15.28 -5.22
C ILE A 151 2.68 -14.78 -6.42
N GLY A 152 3.11 -15.13 -7.64
CA GLY A 152 2.45 -14.74 -8.88
C GLY A 152 2.51 -13.24 -9.18
N PRO A 153 1.78 -12.77 -10.21
CA PRO A 153 1.77 -11.36 -10.60
C PRO A 153 1.09 -10.48 -9.55
N ILE A 154 1.65 -9.28 -9.33
CA ILE A 154 1.14 -8.29 -8.37
C ILE A 154 0.85 -6.98 -9.10
N ASN A 155 -0.34 -6.43 -8.87
CA ASN A 155 -0.73 -5.09 -9.31
C ASN A 155 -0.80 -4.12 -8.12
N TYR A 156 -0.44 -2.86 -8.35
CA TYR A 156 -0.47 -1.80 -7.33
C TYR A 156 -1.49 -0.74 -7.74
N LEU A 157 -2.45 -0.47 -6.85
CA LEU A 157 -3.54 0.47 -7.11
C LEU A 157 -3.56 1.61 -6.09
N PRO A 158 -3.89 2.83 -6.52
CA PRO A 158 -4.08 3.25 -7.92
C PRO A 158 -2.72 3.41 -8.66
N ARG A 159 -1.62 3.36 -7.91
CA ARG A 159 -0.25 3.52 -8.41
C ARG A 159 0.73 2.80 -7.49
N ARG A 160 1.94 2.57 -7.99
CA ARG A 160 3.01 1.88 -7.27
C ARG A 160 3.75 2.81 -6.29
N GLY A 161 3.12 3.15 -5.17
CA GLY A 161 3.77 3.93 -4.10
C GLY A 161 2.93 5.08 -3.57
N PHE A 162 3.51 5.84 -2.64
CA PHE A 162 2.87 6.94 -1.95
C PHE A 162 3.38 8.28 -2.50
N PRO A 163 2.52 9.11 -3.11
CA PRO A 163 2.94 10.41 -3.62
C PRO A 163 3.46 11.34 -2.53
N GLY A 164 4.52 12.08 -2.84
CA GLY A 164 5.18 12.97 -1.91
C GLY A 164 4.33 14.12 -1.38
N TYR A 165 3.34 14.58 -2.16
CA TYR A 165 2.48 15.70 -1.79
C TYR A 165 1.55 15.42 -0.60
N PHE A 166 1.45 14.17 -0.13
CA PHE A 166 0.79 13.81 1.13
C PHE A 166 1.68 13.98 2.37
N TYR A 167 2.94 14.40 2.20
CA TYR A 167 3.91 14.55 3.27
C TYR A 167 4.50 15.97 3.27
N PRO A 168 4.92 16.49 4.44
CA PRO A 168 4.94 15.83 5.76
C PRO A 168 3.55 15.72 6.41
N TYR A 169 3.45 14.85 7.41
CA TYR A 169 2.32 14.82 8.33
C TYR A 169 2.52 15.87 9.43
N GLU A 170 1.59 16.81 9.58
CA GLU A 170 1.69 17.92 10.54
C GLU A 170 0.55 17.91 11.58
N ASN A 171 -0.04 16.75 11.84
CA ASN A 171 -1.21 16.61 12.72
C ASN A 171 -2.41 17.50 12.33
N SER A 172 -2.52 17.82 11.03
CA SER A 172 -3.61 18.60 10.49
C SER A 172 -4.94 17.85 10.59
N GLU A 173 -5.99 18.55 11.01
CA GLU A 173 -7.34 17.99 11.10
C GLU A 173 -7.82 17.51 9.72
N GLY A 174 -8.45 16.34 9.67
CA GLY A 174 -8.90 15.71 8.42
C GLY A 174 -7.81 14.99 7.62
N TYR A 175 -6.54 14.98 8.07
CA TYR A 175 -5.46 14.29 7.35
C TYR A 175 -5.65 12.76 7.29
N LEU A 176 -5.77 12.25 6.06
CA LEU A 176 -5.69 10.83 5.75
C LEU A 176 -4.33 10.48 5.14
N SER A 177 -3.76 9.37 5.60
CA SER A 177 -2.55 8.82 4.98
C SER A 177 -2.92 8.21 3.63
N PRO A 178 -2.13 8.40 2.57
CA PRO A 178 -2.36 7.70 1.31
C PRO A 178 -2.25 6.18 1.52
N LEU A 179 -3.02 5.43 0.74
CA LEU A 179 -3.03 3.97 0.74
C LEU A 179 -2.60 3.42 -0.62
N VAL A 180 -1.95 2.27 -0.60
CA VAL A 180 -1.67 1.47 -1.81
C VAL A 180 -2.30 0.11 -1.65
N ALA A 181 -3.19 -0.27 -2.55
CA ALA A 181 -3.72 -1.63 -2.60
C ALA A 181 -2.79 -2.51 -3.45
N VAL A 182 -2.28 -3.57 -2.84
CA VAL A 182 -1.47 -4.60 -3.47
C VAL A 182 -2.40 -5.76 -3.82
N HIS A 183 -2.67 -5.92 -5.10
CA HIS A 183 -3.56 -6.95 -5.63
C HIS A 183 -2.73 -8.14 -6.12
N PHE A 184 -2.85 -9.26 -5.42
CA PHE A 184 -2.23 -10.52 -5.81
C PHE A 184 -3.11 -11.16 -6.88
N VAL A 185 -2.70 -11.08 -8.14
CA VAL A 185 -3.57 -11.40 -9.29
C VAL A 185 -3.79 -12.91 -9.41
N ARG A 186 -2.75 -13.69 -9.17
CA ARG A 186 -2.78 -15.16 -9.27
C ARG A 186 -1.70 -15.80 -8.38
N PRO A 187 -1.78 -15.64 -7.05
CA PRO A 187 -0.93 -16.41 -6.14
C PRO A 187 -1.28 -17.90 -6.23
N ARG A 188 -0.32 -18.78 -5.94
CA ARG A 188 -0.58 -20.22 -5.88
C ARG A 188 -1.40 -20.58 -4.63
N THR A 189 -2.45 -21.37 -4.82
CA THR A 189 -3.31 -21.85 -3.73
C THR A 189 -2.77 -23.15 -3.11
N GLY A 190 -3.22 -23.48 -1.89
CA GLY A 190 -2.86 -24.68 -1.15
C GLY A 190 -1.44 -24.68 -0.58
N ILE A 191 -0.76 -23.53 -0.60
CA ILE A 191 0.57 -23.37 -0.01
C ILE A 191 0.68 -22.07 0.79
N LEU A 192 1.61 -22.03 1.74
CA LEU A 192 1.99 -20.84 2.48
C LEU A 192 3.03 -20.03 1.70
N ILE A 193 2.79 -18.74 1.50
CA ILE A 193 3.69 -17.82 0.78
C ILE A 193 4.12 -16.71 1.74
N ASN A 194 5.43 -16.57 1.95
CA ASN A 194 6.01 -15.48 2.73
C ASN A 194 6.20 -14.25 1.84
N VAL A 195 5.52 -13.16 2.16
CA VAL A 195 5.55 -11.92 1.38
C VAL A 195 6.25 -10.83 2.18
N GLU A 196 7.20 -10.16 1.53
CA GLU A 196 7.85 -8.96 2.07
C GLU A 196 7.57 -7.76 1.16
N CYS A 197 6.96 -6.72 1.73
CA CYS A 197 6.74 -5.45 1.05
C CYS A 197 7.65 -4.37 1.64
N LYS A 198 8.41 -3.68 0.80
CA LYS A 198 9.35 -2.60 1.17
C LYS A 198 8.90 -1.27 0.61
N ALA A 199 9.06 -0.21 1.40
CA ALA A 199 8.92 1.17 0.97
C ALA A 199 10.30 1.76 0.68
N TRP A 200 10.45 2.53 -0.40
CA TRP A 200 11.72 3.05 -0.87
C TRP A 200 11.69 4.58 -0.95
N ALA A 201 12.51 5.19 -0.09
CA ALA A 201 13.00 6.56 -0.17
C ALA A 201 14.43 6.56 0.38
N LYS A 202 15.26 7.54 0.05
CA LYS A 202 16.68 7.59 0.46
C LYS A 202 16.85 7.59 1.99
N ASN A 203 15.90 8.19 2.70
CA ASN A 203 15.89 8.28 4.15
C ASN A 203 15.02 7.21 4.84
N ILE A 204 14.55 6.19 4.12
CA ILE A 204 13.93 4.99 4.72
C ILE A 204 15.01 3.93 4.86
N LYS A 205 15.31 3.56 6.11
CA LYS A 205 16.15 2.40 6.41
C LYS A 205 15.31 1.14 6.37
N HIS A 206 15.87 0.04 5.88
CA HIS A 206 15.23 -1.27 5.96
C HIS A 206 15.84 -2.06 7.12
N SER A 207 15.02 -2.37 8.12
CA SER A 207 15.39 -3.25 9.23
C SER A 207 14.29 -4.27 9.46
N ARG A 208 14.62 -5.56 9.29
CA ARG A 208 13.66 -6.65 9.50
C ARG A 208 13.33 -6.82 10.99
N THR A 209 14.33 -6.72 11.86
CA THR A 209 14.17 -6.85 13.31
C THR A 209 13.25 -5.77 13.86
N ASP A 210 13.44 -4.54 13.41
CA ASP A 210 12.71 -3.37 13.91
C ASP A 210 11.45 -3.06 13.10
N LYS A 211 11.15 -3.87 12.06
CA LYS A 211 10.05 -3.68 11.11
C LYS A 211 10.05 -2.26 10.50
N ILE A 212 11.24 -1.73 10.19
CA ILE A 212 11.42 -0.39 9.64
C ILE A 212 11.49 -0.50 8.12
N GLY A 213 10.65 0.30 7.45
CA GLY A 213 10.66 0.43 5.99
C GLY A 213 10.17 -0.81 5.23
N ALA A 214 9.77 -1.86 5.95
CA ALA A 214 9.31 -3.13 5.41
C ALA A 214 8.20 -3.71 6.27
N VAL A 215 7.30 -4.47 5.64
CA VAL A 215 6.30 -5.30 6.32
C VAL A 215 6.38 -6.71 5.76
N HIS A 216 6.34 -7.69 6.67
CA HIS A 216 6.27 -9.11 6.35
C HIS A 216 4.88 -9.63 6.74
N PHE A 217 4.32 -10.48 5.90
CA PHE A 217 3.12 -11.26 6.21
C PHE A 217 3.12 -12.58 5.43
N GLU A 218 2.33 -13.53 5.92
CA GLU A 218 2.18 -14.84 5.30
C GLU A 218 0.82 -14.90 4.61
N LEU A 219 0.77 -15.43 3.40
CA LEU A 219 -0.45 -15.57 2.62
C LEU A 219 -0.69 -17.05 2.32
N MET A 220 -1.85 -17.57 2.72
CA MET A 220 -2.27 -18.93 2.39
C MET A 220 -3.73 -18.91 1.92
N ILE A 221 -3.96 -19.41 0.71
CA ILE A 221 -5.28 -19.42 0.10
C ILE A 221 -5.64 -20.86 -0.23
N ASP A 222 -6.75 -21.34 0.33
CA ASP A 222 -7.30 -22.68 0.08
C ASP A 222 -8.44 -22.64 -0.96
#